data_AF-A0A1H4I4N0-F1
#
_entry.id   AF-A0A1H4I4N0-F1
#
_cell.length_a   1.000
_cell.length_b   1.000
_cell.length_c   1.000
_cell.angle_alpha   90.00
_cell.angle_beta   90.00
_cell.angle_gamma   90.00
#
_symmetry.space_group_name_H-M   'P 1'
#
loop_
_entity.id
_entity.type
_entity.pdbx_description
1 polymer ?
#
loop_
_entity_poly.entity_id
_entity_poly.type
_entity_poly.pdbx_seq_one_letter_code
_entity_poly.pdbx_strand_id
1 'polypeptide(L)'
;MRRPTLLIAVVVVAIAAVAAWLLWGGGNAKPTAQQAVSGPYTVRFAADQPRIGGNTFAVEVDGPAPDTVTVAPVMAQMGHAFPAVPATSDGPGRFRATGVGLPMAGQWEITVSLRGPGGPAQVVFPVLVK
;
A
#
# COMPACT_ATOMS: atom_id res chain seq x y z
N MET A 1 -42.42 31.29 5.54
CA MET A 1 -41.97 29.95 5.96
C MET A 1 -40.65 29.56 5.29
N ARG A 2 -39.50 30.21 5.53
CA ARG A 2 -38.27 29.91 4.74
C ARG A 2 -36.92 30.07 5.44
N ARG A 3 -36.84 30.55 6.68
CA ARG A 3 -35.55 30.71 7.39
C ARG A 3 -35.18 29.55 8.31
N PRO A 4 -36.09 29.00 9.15
CA PRO A 4 -35.70 27.93 10.07
C PRO A 4 -35.45 26.61 9.33
N THR A 5 -36.23 26.30 8.29
CA THR A 5 -36.08 25.07 7.49
C THR A 5 -34.77 25.04 6.70
N LEU A 6 -34.32 26.21 6.22
CA LEU A 6 -33.04 26.35 5.52
C LEU A 6 -31.85 26.17 6.47
N LEU A 7 -31.95 26.73 7.69
CA LEU A 7 -30.92 26.53 8.72
C LEU A 7 -30.81 25.07 9.15
N ILE A 8 -31.94 24.38 9.33
CA ILE A 8 -31.95 22.95 9.69
C ILE A 8 -31.34 22.10 8.57
N ALA A 9 -31.68 22.38 7.31
CA ALA A 9 -31.12 21.65 6.17
C ALA A 9 -29.60 21.83 6.08
N VAL A 10 -29.09 23.04 6.30
CA VAL A 10 -27.64 23.33 6.29
C VAL A 10 -26.92 22.58 7.41
N VAL A 11 -27.50 22.56 8.62
CA VAL A 11 -26.91 21.84 9.76
C VAL A 11 -26.86 20.32 9.50
N VAL A 12 -27.92 19.74 8.93
CA VAL A 12 -27.96 18.31 8.61
C VAL A 12 -26.92 17.95 7.56
N VAL A 13 -26.77 18.76 6.51
CA VAL A 13 -25.74 18.53 5.46
C VAL A 13 -24.34 18.67 6.04
N ALA A 14 -24.10 19.65 6.92
CA ALA A 14 -22.80 19.83 7.57
C ALA A 14 -22.45 18.62 8.46
N ILE A 15 -23.41 18.12 9.24
CA ILE A 15 -23.20 16.95 10.10
C ILE A 15 -22.94 15.70 9.23
N ALA A 16 -23.69 15.51 8.15
CA ALA A 16 -23.48 14.38 7.24
C ALA A 16 -22.12 14.44 6.55
N ALA A 17 -21.66 15.62 6.14
CA ALA A 17 -20.34 15.82 5.56
C ALA A 17 -19.21 15.53 6.57
N VAL A 18 -19.36 15.99 7.82
CA VAL A 18 -18.41 15.70 8.89
C VAL A 18 -18.39 14.22 9.24
N ALA A 19 -19.55 13.57 9.31
CA ALA A 19 -19.65 12.13 9.55
C ALA A 19 -19.01 11.33 8.42
N ALA A 20 -19.29 11.68 7.16
CA ALA A 20 -18.66 11.06 6.00
C ALA A 20 -17.14 11.25 6.01
N TRP A 21 -16.65 12.45 6.36
CA TRP A 21 -15.23 12.75 6.45
C TRP A 21 -14.53 11.98 7.59
N LEU A 22 -15.18 11.87 8.75
CA LEU A 22 -14.66 11.11 9.89
C LEU A 22 -14.67 9.60 9.65
N LEU A 23 -15.69 9.08 8.98
CA LEU A 23 -15.75 7.68 8.55
C LEU A 23 -14.73 7.37 7.44
N TRP A 24 -14.37 8.37 6.63
CA TRP A 24 -13.34 8.24 5.58
C TRP A 24 -11.90 8.34 6.14
N GLY A 25 -11.70 9.08 7.23
CA GLY A 25 -10.39 9.32 7.86
C GLY A 25 -10.02 8.41 9.03
N GLY A 26 -10.84 7.40 9.34
CA GLY A 26 -10.77 6.59 10.56
C GLY A 26 -9.67 5.53 10.66
N GLY A 27 -8.46 5.80 10.15
CA GLY A 27 -7.28 4.95 10.30
C GLY A 27 -6.04 5.79 10.54
N ASN A 28 -5.83 6.23 11.78
CA ASN A 28 -4.73 7.13 12.19
C ASN A 28 -3.36 6.45 12.32
N ALA A 29 -3.08 5.41 11.53
CA ALA A 29 -1.73 5.05 11.17
C ALA A 29 -1.54 5.51 9.74
N LYS A 30 -0.74 6.57 9.49
CA LYS A 30 -0.31 6.85 8.11
C LYS A 30 0.41 5.58 7.65
N PRO A 31 -0.08 4.84 6.64
CA PRO A 31 0.71 3.77 6.06
C PRO A 31 2.05 4.38 5.67
N THR A 32 3.15 3.69 5.93
CA THR A 32 4.45 4.17 5.45
C THR A 32 4.44 3.97 3.93
N ALA A 33 3.89 4.97 3.23
CA ALA A 33 3.79 5.01 1.79
C ALA A 33 5.13 5.52 1.26
N GLN A 34 5.82 4.66 0.53
CA GLN A 34 7.12 4.93 -0.08
C GLN A 34 6.95 4.88 -1.60
N GLN A 35 7.75 5.64 -2.32
CA GLN A 35 7.68 5.69 -3.78
C GLN A 35 9.08 5.61 -4.36
N ALA A 36 9.22 4.87 -5.46
CA ALA A 36 10.44 4.85 -6.25
C ALA A 36 10.11 4.55 -7.72
N VAL A 37 11.06 4.86 -8.60
CA VAL A 37 10.93 4.75 -10.05
C VAL A 37 11.93 3.72 -10.57
N SER A 38 11.51 2.86 -11.50
CA SER A 38 12.36 1.86 -12.15
C SER A 38 11.93 1.70 -13.59
N GLY A 39 12.75 2.20 -14.53
CA GLY A 39 12.39 2.27 -15.94
C GLY A 39 11.10 3.08 -16.16
N PRO A 40 10.10 2.54 -16.88
CA PRO A 40 8.85 3.24 -17.14
C PRO A 40 7.84 3.14 -16.00
N TYR A 41 8.16 2.44 -14.90
CA TYR A 41 7.24 2.23 -13.79
C TYR A 41 7.54 3.19 -12.63
N THR A 42 6.49 3.82 -12.11
CA THR A 42 6.51 4.44 -10.78
C THR A 42 5.79 3.51 -9.82
N VAL A 43 6.48 3.07 -8.78
CA VAL A 43 5.97 2.09 -7.82
C VAL A 43 5.77 2.78 -6.48
N ARG A 44 4.55 2.72 -5.96
CA ARG A 44 4.17 3.19 -4.63
C ARG A 44 3.88 1.98 -3.76
N PHE A 45 4.61 1.84 -2.66
CA PHE A 45 4.51 0.72 -1.74
C PHE A 45 3.96 1.22 -0.41
N ALA A 46 3.00 0.49 0.16
CA ALA A 46 2.48 0.79 1.48
C ALA A 46 2.49 -0.46 2.36
N ALA A 47 3.13 -0.32 3.53
CA ALA A 47 3.05 -1.25 4.64
C ALA A 47 2.26 -0.58 5.78
N ASP A 48 1.09 -1.15 6.11
CA ASP A 48 0.31 -0.72 7.26
C ASP A 48 0.73 -1.54 8.48
N GLN A 49 1.32 -0.85 9.47
CA GLN A 49 1.80 -1.42 10.73
C GLN A 49 2.49 -2.80 10.58
N PRO A 50 3.65 -2.84 9.87
CA PRO A 50 4.38 -4.09 9.64
C PRO A 50 4.71 -4.78 10.97
N ARG A 51 4.49 -6.10 11.02
CA ARG A 51 4.59 -6.91 12.23
C ARG A 51 5.28 -8.24 11.98
N ILE A 52 5.65 -8.93 13.05
CA ILE A 52 6.11 -10.31 12.97
C ILE A 52 4.97 -11.21 12.46
N GLY A 53 5.30 -12.15 11.56
CA GLY A 53 4.37 -13.09 10.96
C GLY A 53 3.83 -12.63 9.60
N GLY A 54 2.57 -12.98 9.32
CA GLY A 54 1.93 -12.69 8.03
C GLY A 54 1.49 -11.22 7.91
N ASN A 55 1.94 -10.57 6.84
CA ASN A 55 1.62 -9.19 6.49
C ASN A 55 0.87 -9.10 5.17
N THR A 56 0.21 -7.96 4.95
CA THR A 56 -0.36 -7.58 3.66
C THR A 56 0.26 -6.29 3.22
N PHE A 57 0.74 -6.25 1.98
CA PHE A 57 1.34 -5.07 1.39
C PHE A 57 0.55 -4.63 0.16
N ALA A 58 0.34 -3.32 0.06
CA ALA A 58 -0.27 -2.71 -1.11
C ALA A 58 0.84 -2.14 -2.02
N VAL A 59 0.68 -2.38 -3.32
CA VAL A 59 1.57 -1.88 -4.37
C VAL A 59 0.71 -1.19 -5.41
N GLU A 60 0.97 0.09 -5.65
CA GLU A 60 0.41 0.83 -6.77
C GLU A 60 1.50 1.06 -7.82
N VAL A 61 1.14 0.94 -9.08
CA VAL A 61 2.04 1.02 -10.23
C VAL A 61 1.43 1.95 -11.27
N ASP A 62 2.13 3.03 -11.56
CA ASP A 62 1.86 3.91 -12.68
C ASP A 62 2.82 3.60 -13.84
N GLY A 63 2.32 3.66 -15.08
CA GLY A 63 3.06 3.31 -16.30
C GLY A 63 2.34 2.23 -17.12
N PRO A 64 3.07 1.46 -17.96
CA PRO A 64 2.53 0.27 -18.61
C PRO A 64 1.94 -0.69 -17.57
N ALA A 65 0.82 -1.34 -17.88
CA ALA A 65 0.22 -2.32 -16.96
C ALA A 65 1.11 -3.56 -16.84
N PRO A 66 1.64 -3.91 -15.66
CA PRO A 66 2.46 -5.10 -15.49
C PRO A 66 1.58 -6.36 -15.53
N ASP A 67 2.08 -7.43 -16.15
CA ASP A 67 1.44 -8.75 -16.19
C ASP A 67 1.59 -9.48 -14.84
N THR A 68 2.73 -9.28 -14.19
CA THR A 68 3.04 -9.90 -12.90
C THR A 68 3.69 -8.91 -11.95
N VAL A 69 3.26 -8.94 -10.69
CA VAL A 69 3.88 -8.23 -9.58
C VAL A 69 4.16 -9.22 -8.46
N THR A 70 5.38 -9.26 -7.95
CA THR A 70 5.77 -10.11 -6.81
C THR A 70 6.46 -9.30 -5.74
N VAL A 71 6.33 -9.75 -4.50
CA VAL A 71 6.90 -9.11 -3.32
C VAL A 71 7.75 -10.12 -2.55
N ALA A 72 9.04 -9.85 -2.39
CA ALA A 72 9.97 -10.70 -1.65
C ALA A 72 10.55 -9.95 -0.45
N PRO A 73 10.41 -10.46 0.78
CA PRO A 73 11.07 -9.87 1.93
C PRO A 73 12.50 -10.41 2.09
N VAL A 74 13.43 -9.50 2.33
CA VAL A 74 14.86 -9.77 2.45
C VAL A 74 15.38 -9.09 3.72
N MET A 75 16.22 -9.78 4.48
CA MET A 75 17.10 -9.16 5.48
C MET A 75 18.53 -9.25 4.95
N ALA A 76 18.91 -8.26 4.14
CA ALA A 76 20.19 -8.25 3.43
C ALA A 76 21.38 -8.36 4.41
N GLN A 77 21.30 -7.68 5.55
CA GLN A 77 22.34 -7.68 6.59
C GLN A 77 22.61 -9.07 7.19
N MET A 78 21.62 -9.94 7.20
CA MET A 78 21.75 -11.30 7.74
C MET A 78 21.88 -12.36 6.62
N GLY A 79 21.90 -11.96 5.35
CA GLY A 79 21.93 -12.88 4.21
C GLY A 79 20.67 -13.74 4.07
N HIS A 80 19.54 -13.31 4.64
CA HIS A 80 18.27 -14.05 4.58
C HIS A 80 17.34 -13.45 3.52
N ALA A 81 16.75 -14.31 2.69
CA ALA A 81 15.68 -13.95 1.77
C ALA A 81 14.58 -15.00 1.84
N PHE A 82 13.33 -14.56 1.73
CA PHE A 82 12.18 -15.45 1.68
C PHE A 82 11.65 -15.56 0.25
N PRO A 83 10.90 -16.63 -0.06
CA PRO A 83 10.25 -16.77 -1.36
C PRO A 83 9.41 -15.54 -1.72
N ALA A 84 9.45 -15.17 -3.00
CA ALA A 84 8.61 -14.12 -3.52
C ALA A 84 7.13 -14.53 -3.45
N VAL A 85 6.30 -13.63 -2.96
CA VAL A 85 4.85 -13.79 -2.88
C VAL A 85 4.21 -13.05 -4.05
N PRO A 86 3.38 -13.69 -4.89
CA PRO A 86 2.67 -13.00 -5.96
C PRO A 86 1.64 -12.03 -5.38
N ALA A 87 1.56 -10.84 -5.94
CA ALA A 87 0.53 -9.85 -5.62
C ALA A 87 -0.67 -10.04 -6.56
N THR A 88 -1.88 -10.05 -6.01
CA THR A 88 -3.11 -10.12 -6.78
C THR A 88 -3.56 -8.72 -7.17
N SER A 89 -4.13 -8.55 -8.36
CA SER A 89 -4.70 -7.25 -8.76
C SER A 89 -5.91 -6.89 -7.90
N ASP A 90 -5.94 -5.65 -7.42
CA ASP A 90 -7.00 -5.00 -6.62
C ASP A 90 -7.65 -3.85 -7.44
N GLY A 91 -7.49 -3.90 -8.77
CA GLY A 91 -7.95 -2.89 -9.73
C GLY A 91 -6.81 -2.35 -10.62
N PRO A 92 -7.11 -1.42 -11.54
CA PRO A 92 -6.13 -0.87 -12.47
C PRO A 92 -4.92 -0.29 -11.74
N GLY A 93 -3.72 -0.79 -12.04
CA GLY A 93 -2.47 -0.34 -11.42
C GLY A 93 -2.34 -0.64 -9.92
N ARG A 94 -3.28 -1.36 -9.30
CA ARG A 94 -3.27 -1.65 -7.85
C ARG A 94 -3.15 -3.14 -7.62
N PHE A 95 -2.28 -3.50 -6.69
CA PHE A 95 -1.95 -4.89 -6.36
C PHE A 95 -1.85 -5.06 -4.85
N ARG A 96 -2.15 -6.27 -4.38
CA ARG A 96 -2.09 -6.65 -2.98
C ARG A 96 -1.37 -7.99 -2.82
N ALA A 97 -0.26 -7.97 -2.09
CA ALA A 97 0.46 -9.18 -1.69
C ALA A 97 0.03 -9.55 -0.27
N THR A 98 -0.65 -10.69 -0.12
CA THR A 98 -1.13 -11.19 1.18
C THR A 98 -0.27 -12.36 1.66
N GLY A 99 -0.09 -12.49 2.96
CA GLY A 99 0.65 -13.62 3.54
C GLY A 99 2.17 -13.47 3.42
N VAL A 100 2.67 -12.24 3.26
CA VAL A 100 4.11 -11.98 3.23
C VAL A 100 4.68 -12.16 4.64
N GLY A 101 5.47 -13.21 4.82
CA GLY A 101 6.01 -13.60 6.12
C GLY A 101 7.24 -12.79 6.53
N LEU A 102 7.19 -12.16 7.70
CA LEU A 102 8.31 -11.49 8.36
C LEU A 102 8.54 -12.17 9.72
N PRO A 103 9.33 -13.25 9.83
CA PRO A 103 9.37 -14.08 11.04
C PRO A 103 10.04 -13.43 12.26
N MET A 104 10.70 -12.28 12.09
CA MET A 104 11.49 -11.65 13.14
C MET A 104 11.37 -10.12 13.05
N ALA A 105 11.52 -9.45 14.20
CA ALA A 105 11.67 -8.00 14.24
C ALA A 105 13.00 -7.56 13.62
N GLY A 106 13.09 -6.30 13.20
CA GLY A 106 14.29 -5.72 12.61
C GLY A 106 14.02 -5.00 11.29
N GLN A 107 15.12 -4.62 10.65
CA GLN A 107 15.09 -3.94 9.36
C GLN A 107 14.97 -4.96 8.22
N TRP A 108 13.88 -4.86 7.49
CA TRP A 108 13.63 -5.63 6.28
C TRP A 108 13.73 -4.74 5.04
N GLU A 109 14.00 -5.38 3.91
CA GLU A 109 13.92 -4.84 2.57
C GLU A 109 12.83 -5.59 1.82
N ILE A 110 11.83 -4.87 1.35
CA ILE A 110 10.75 -5.42 0.55
C ILE A 110 11.06 -5.15 -0.92
N THR A 111 11.44 -6.22 -1.62
CA THR A 111 11.68 -6.17 -3.06
C THR A 111 10.37 -6.34 -3.79
N VAL A 112 9.98 -5.33 -4.56
CA VAL A 112 8.87 -5.40 -5.51
C VAL A 112 9.45 -5.62 -6.90
N SER A 113 9.05 -6.72 -7.55
CA SER A 113 9.45 -7.04 -8.92
C SER A 113 8.23 -7.01 -9.84
N LEU A 114 8.41 -6.41 -11.00
CA LEU A 114 7.39 -6.27 -12.04
C LEU A 114 7.89 -6.91 -13.34
N ARG A 115 6.97 -7.50 -14.10
CA ARG A 115 7.18 -7.86 -15.50
C ARG A 115 5.94 -7.49 -16.29
N GLY A 116 6.15 -7.00 -17.50
CA GLY A 116 5.07 -6.64 -18.41
C GLY A 116 5.58 -5.96 -19.67
N PRO A 117 4.71 -5.31 -20.45
CA PRO A 117 5.04 -4.61 -21.69
C PRO A 117 6.11 -3.51 -21.53
N GLY A 118 6.25 -2.93 -20.33
CA GLY A 118 7.31 -1.97 -20.01
C GLY A 118 8.68 -2.59 -19.71
N GLY A 119 8.82 -3.92 -19.85
CA GLY A 119 10.00 -4.68 -19.48
C GLY A 119 10.01 -5.10 -18.00
N PRO A 120 11.04 -5.85 -17.57
CA PRO A 120 11.23 -6.18 -16.16
C PRO A 120 11.70 -4.96 -15.36
N ALA A 121 11.21 -4.83 -14.14
CA ALA A 121 11.63 -3.79 -13.20
C ALA A 121 11.69 -4.32 -11.77
N GLN A 122 12.54 -3.71 -10.94
CA GLN A 122 12.68 -4.04 -9.53
C GLN A 122 12.91 -2.77 -8.71
N VAL A 123 12.27 -2.72 -7.55
CA VAL A 123 12.39 -1.63 -6.57
C VAL A 123 12.47 -2.23 -5.18
N VAL A 124 13.27 -1.62 -4.29
CA VAL A 124 13.45 -2.07 -2.91
C VAL A 124 12.96 -1.00 -1.94
N PHE A 125 12.13 -1.40 -0.98
CA PHE A 125 11.58 -0.52 0.05
C PHE A 125 12.01 -0.97 1.44
N PRO A 126 12.64 -0.10 2.27
CA PRO A 126 12.97 -0.45 3.63
C PRO A 126 11.71 -0.46 4.51
N VAL A 127 11.54 -1.53 5.30
CA VAL A 127 10.44 -1.71 6.25
C VAL A 127 11.01 -2.11 7.61
N LEU A 128 10.66 -1.33 8.65
CA LEU A 128 11.03 -1.66 10.03
C LEU A 128 9.90 -2.43 10.70
N VAL A 129 10.20 -3.65 11.16
CA VAL A 129 9.30 -4.46 12.02
C VAL A 129 9.74 -4.30 13.47
N LYS A 130 8.80 -3.94 14.34
CA LYS A 130 9.04 -3.79 15.79
C LYS A 130 8.51 -4.98 16.57
#